data_AF-A0A6J6HGI5-F1
#
_entry.id   AF-A0A6J6HGI5-F1
#
_cell.length_a   1.000
_cell.length_b   1.000
_cell.length_c   1.000
_cell.angle_alpha   90.00
_cell.angle_beta   90.00
_cell.angle_gamma   90.00
#
_symmetry.space_group_name_H-M   'P 1'
#
loop_
_entity.id
_entity.type
_entity.pdbx_description
1 polymer ?
#
loop_
_entity_poly.entity_id
_entity_poly.type
_entity_poly.pdbx_seq_one_letter_code
_entity_poly.pdbx_strand_id
1 'polypeptide(L)'
;MIHQTIVTLTGTGVPHPSPGRAGAGTLVRYGDISLQFDAGRGTVIRLAEAGIEPRDLTAQFITHVHSDHLIDLPDVAMTRWVQNLVNPCGPLTVVSPEGTSAKFARNMFDVFADDIETRQHHEMSSGTIEAAGPEINLVTFAATQEPIRVWASDDQTVVVDSVAVHHEPVTDAVAYRITTPSAVIVISGDTTVCEEVEHLSNGADLLVHEACRSTALGNLVAGTVLEAIFSYHADTVGIGSMAERAGVKHVLLTHLIPPPSSEVESLAFEADVRAGGFNGLVTVGNDLTTISFGPGLSKNEPIDPKAKYETKLDPARLTHVGIWRDELDEIGKEFYQWEVPQLPDRCIAAMNQGVRSDVIGIDLSNVSDLLEPGYLPLETGIASTPSGGLSVAVLTEWPGCSSEMIDWWFGWHIAKTDRYKLWHPQAHFFTQPKYDLSHLEELSDREKYRGNTSWVDEYIGPFPSRLGITFHDPAEIGLTEPQLESAGYGTVIYAVTTDSDHGNELSHLVHAVRRTENGCEMRSRFILPAGTPEFIGPPLLDHCWTEMTHLASFLPRLYRRVTGK
;
A
#
# COMPACT_ATOMS: atom_id res chain seq x y z
N MET A 1 24.38 0.87 -0.07
CA MET A 1 23.00 0.39 0.15
C MET A 1 22.55 -0.26 -1.14
N ILE A 2 21.73 -1.30 -1.07
CA ILE A 2 21.13 -1.89 -2.28
C ILE A 2 19.90 -1.04 -2.61
N HIS A 3 19.97 -0.27 -3.70
CA HIS A 3 18.85 0.58 -4.13
C HIS A 3 17.86 -0.25 -4.94
N GLN A 4 16.57 0.01 -4.74
CA GLN A 4 15.46 -0.61 -5.48
C GLN A 4 14.93 0.37 -6.52
N THR A 5 14.40 -0.14 -7.63
CA THR A 5 13.62 0.65 -8.59
C THR A 5 12.15 0.55 -8.22
N ILE A 6 11.50 1.68 -7.96
CA ILE A 6 10.09 1.74 -7.56
C ILE A 6 9.32 2.55 -8.61
N VAL A 7 8.26 1.97 -9.16
CA VAL A 7 7.37 2.61 -10.14
C VAL A 7 6.00 2.80 -9.51
N THR A 8 5.51 4.04 -9.44
CA THR A 8 4.21 4.40 -8.87
C THR A 8 3.39 5.15 -9.90
N LEU A 9 2.16 4.70 -10.18
CA LEU A 9 1.23 5.46 -11.03
C LEU A 9 0.71 6.67 -10.25
N THR A 10 1.21 7.87 -10.52
CA THR A 10 0.70 9.09 -9.89
C THR A 10 -0.64 9.51 -10.48
N GLY A 11 -1.03 8.97 -11.63
CA GLY A 11 -2.40 9.09 -12.10
C GLY A 11 -2.70 8.21 -13.31
N THR A 12 -3.95 7.77 -13.38
CA THR A 12 -4.40 6.70 -14.28
C THR A 12 -5.63 7.05 -15.11
N GLY A 13 -6.11 8.27 -14.97
CA GLY A 13 -7.29 8.80 -15.65
C GLY A 13 -7.01 9.29 -17.06
N VAL A 14 -8.07 9.82 -17.66
CA VAL A 14 -8.15 10.35 -19.03
C VAL A 14 -8.70 11.79 -18.96
N PRO A 15 -8.96 12.52 -20.07
CA PRO A 15 -9.44 13.89 -20.00
C PRO A 15 -10.78 14.02 -19.26
N HIS A 16 -11.63 13.00 -19.40
CA HIS A 16 -12.87 12.88 -18.66
C HIS A 16 -12.57 12.50 -17.19
N PRO A 17 -12.99 13.31 -16.20
CA PRO A 17 -12.73 13.01 -14.80
C PRO A 17 -13.45 11.73 -14.37
N SER A 18 -12.72 10.87 -13.65
CA SER A 18 -13.29 9.73 -12.94
C SER A 18 -12.93 9.88 -11.45
N PRO A 19 -13.89 9.73 -10.52
CA PRO A 19 -13.58 9.72 -9.10
C PRO A 19 -12.47 8.71 -8.79
N GLY A 20 -11.49 9.13 -7.99
CA GLY A 20 -10.35 8.28 -7.62
C GLY A 20 -9.26 8.13 -8.68
N ARG A 21 -9.33 8.85 -9.81
CA ARG A 21 -8.28 8.85 -10.85
C ARG A 21 -7.83 10.27 -11.21
N ALA A 22 -6.58 10.58 -10.92
CA ALA A 22 -5.84 11.73 -11.38
C ALA A 22 -5.54 11.62 -12.89
N GLY A 23 -5.17 12.72 -13.55
CA GLY A 23 -4.69 12.66 -14.93
C GLY A 23 -3.40 11.85 -15.03
N ALA A 24 -3.04 11.40 -16.24
CA ALA A 24 -1.90 10.52 -16.47
C ALA A 24 -0.61 11.00 -15.80
N GLY A 25 0.06 10.07 -15.11
CA GLY A 25 1.36 10.32 -14.51
C GLY A 25 1.98 9.05 -13.93
N THR A 26 3.31 8.93 -14.05
CA THR A 26 4.08 7.80 -13.51
C THR A 26 5.38 8.30 -12.88
N LEU A 27 5.60 7.96 -11.62
CA LEU A 27 6.84 8.23 -10.89
C LEU A 27 7.75 7.00 -10.92
N VAL A 28 9.02 7.19 -11.28
CA VAL A 28 10.07 6.16 -11.21
C VAL A 28 11.18 6.62 -10.27
N ARG A 29 11.46 5.82 -9.23
CA ARG A 29 12.49 6.12 -8.23
C ARG A 29 13.61 5.07 -8.25
N TYR A 30 14.84 5.51 -8.07
CA TYR A 30 16.00 4.64 -7.83
C TYR A 30 17.04 5.37 -6.97
N GLY A 31 17.21 4.95 -5.71
CA GLY A 31 18.03 5.70 -4.75
C GLY A 31 17.50 7.12 -4.56
N ASP A 32 18.37 8.11 -4.74
CA ASP A 32 18.01 9.54 -4.62
C ASP A 32 17.45 10.12 -5.94
N ILE A 33 17.34 9.32 -7.00
CA ILE A 33 16.80 9.73 -8.29
C ILE A 33 15.28 9.54 -8.29
N SER A 34 14.54 10.60 -8.57
CA SER A 34 13.07 10.59 -8.74
C SER A 34 12.70 11.23 -10.09
N LEU A 35 12.16 10.43 -11.00
CA LEU A 35 11.78 10.82 -12.37
C LEU A 35 10.26 10.75 -12.49
N GLN A 36 9.62 11.89 -12.74
CA GLN A 36 8.18 11.96 -12.98
C GLN A 36 7.91 12.01 -14.48
N PHE A 37 7.04 11.15 -14.99
CA PHE A 37 6.61 11.10 -16.38
C PHE A 37 5.16 11.56 -16.46
N ASP A 38 4.92 12.62 -17.23
CA ASP A 38 3.67 13.37 -17.28
C ASP A 38 3.27 14.00 -15.94
N ALA A 39 2.42 15.02 -16.02
CA ALA A 39 1.88 15.78 -14.91
C ALA A 39 0.40 16.10 -15.18
N GLY A 40 -0.41 15.06 -15.27
CA GLY A 40 -1.86 15.16 -15.34
C GLY A 40 -2.48 15.72 -14.06
N ARG A 41 -3.74 16.17 -14.16
CA ARG A 41 -4.47 16.81 -13.05
C ARG A 41 -4.32 16.06 -11.72
N GLY A 42 -3.85 16.74 -10.68
CA GLY A 42 -3.72 16.18 -9.33
C GLY A 42 -2.40 15.46 -9.07
N THR A 43 -1.43 15.54 -9.97
CA THR A 43 -0.08 14.98 -9.81
C THR A 43 0.60 15.45 -8.53
N VAL A 44 0.51 16.73 -8.15
CA VAL A 44 1.17 17.22 -6.93
C VAL A 44 0.64 16.53 -5.66
N ILE A 45 -0.68 16.31 -5.58
CA ILE A 45 -1.30 15.61 -4.44
C ILE A 45 -0.86 14.14 -4.42
N ARG A 46 -0.80 13.50 -5.59
CA ARG A 46 -0.42 12.09 -5.74
C ARG A 46 1.05 11.85 -5.43
N LEU A 47 1.93 12.79 -5.79
CA LEU A 47 3.33 12.80 -5.36
C LEU A 47 3.43 12.87 -3.84
N ALA A 48 2.69 13.77 -3.20
CA ALA A 48 2.68 13.91 -1.73
C ALA A 48 2.17 12.63 -1.04
N GLU A 49 1.11 12.00 -1.55
CA GLU A 49 0.62 10.70 -1.05
C GLU A 49 1.64 9.56 -1.28
N ALA A 50 2.45 9.64 -2.33
CA ALA A 50 3.57 8.72 -2.58
C ALA A 50 4.83 9.00 -1.73
N GLY A 51 4.77 10.00 -0.84
CA GLY A 51 5.85 10.41 0.05
C GLY A 51 6.97 11.19 -0.64
N ILE A 52 6.67 11.86 -1.75
CA ILE A 52 7.64 12.65 -2.55
C ILE A 52 7.11 14.07 -2.74
N GLU A 53 7.97 15.06 -2.56
CA GLU A 53 7.64 16.45 -2.85
C GLU A 53 8.19 16.88 -4.22
N PRO A 54 7.60 17.90 -4.89
CA PRO A 54 8.14 18.44 -6.14
C PRO A 54 9.61 18.89 -6.08
N ARG A 55 10.10 19.30 -4.89
CA ARG A 55 11.53 19.59 -4.63
C ARG A 55 12.46 18.38 -4.73
N ASP A 56 11.95 17.17 -4.55
CA ASP A 56 12.73 15.92 -4.57
C ASP A 56 12.83 15.34 -5.98
N LEU A 57 12.04 15.86 -6.93
CA LEU A 57 12.12 15.46 -8.33
C LEU A 57 13.47 15.84 -8.92
N THR A 58 14.12 14.86 -9.52
CA THR A 58 15.36 15.02 -10.30
C THR A 58 15.04 15.57 -11.69
N ALA A 59 14.01 15.02 -12.34
CA ALA A 59 13.55 15.48 -13.65
C ALA A 59 12.06 15.15 -13.86
N GLN A 60 11.40 15.99 -14.66
CA GLN A 60 10.04 15.81 -15.15
C GLN A 60 10.09 15.56 -16.66
N PHE A 61 9.51 14.47 -17.11
CA PHE A 61 9.39 14.10 -18.53
C PHE A 61 7.96 14.36 -19.00
N ILE A 62 7.80 14.66 -20.28
CA ILE A 62 6.50 14.88 -20.92
C ILE A 62 6.40 13.96 -22.14
N THR A 63 5.36 13.14 -22.23
CA THR A 63 5.11 12.26 -23.38
C THR A 63 4.52 13.05 -24.54
N HIS A 64 3.53 13.91 -24.28
CA HIS A 64 2.87 14.72 -25.30
C HIS A 64 2.05 15.87 -24.69
N VAL A 65 1.28 16.60 -25.51
CA VAL A 65 0.67 17.89 -25.14
C VAL A 65 -0.74 17.82 -24.54
N HIS A 66 -1.40 16.66 -24.50
CA HIS A 66 -2.78 16.59 -24.03
C HIS A 66 -2.90 17.02 -22.56
N SER A 67 -4.03 17.67 -22.23
CA SER A 67 -4.20 18.36 -20.94
C SER A 67 -4.15 17.40 -19.76
N ASP A 68 -4.65 16.18 -19.91
CA ASP A 68 -4.55 15.11 -18.92
C ASP A 68 -3.13 14.56 -18.71
N HIS A 69 -2.13 15.00 -19.49
CA HIS A 69 -0.71 14.67 -19.31
C HIS A 69 0.15 15.84 -18.83
N LEU A 70 -0.32 17.09 -18.85
CA LEU A 70 0.55 18.24 -18.49
C LEU A 70 -0.12 19.40 -17.76
N ILE A 71 -1.43 19.37 -17.50
CA ILE A 71 -2.13 20.52 -16.91
C ILE A 71 -1.64 20.86 -15.49
N ASP A 72 -1.03 19.90 -14.80
CA ASP A 72 -0.48 20.04 -13.45
C ASP A 72 1.02 20.38 -13.46
N LEU A 73 1.68 20.39 -14.63
CA LEU A 73 3.08 20.78 -14.75
C LEU A 73 3.38 22.19 -14.18
N PRO A 74 2.54 23.22 -14.41
CA PRO A 74 2.75 24.52 -13.76
C PRO A 74 2.68 24.42 -12.24
N ASP A 75 1.78 23.59 -11.70
CA ASP A 75 1.62 23.40 -10.25
C ASP A 75 2.84 22.69 -9.64
N VAL A 76 3.36 21.65 -10.31
CA VAL A 76 4.63 21.00 -9.94
C VAL A 76 5.77 22.02 -9.86
N ALA A 77 5.91 22.87 -10.88
CA ALA A 77 6.99 23.86 -10.94
C ALA A 77 6.82 25.01 -9.94
N MET A 78 5.60 25.52 -9.76
CA MET A 78 5.30 26.56 -8.78
C MET A 78 5.43 26.05 -7.34
N THR A 79 5.00 24.83 -7.06
CA THR A 79 5.18 24.20 -5.75
C THR A 79 6.65 24.00 -5.44
N ARG A 80 7.45 23.52 -6.42
CA ARG A 80 8.91 23.44 -6.27
C ARG A 80 9.52 24.81 -5.99
N TRP A 81 9.10 25.86 -6.70
CA TRP A 81 9.57 27.23 -6.46
C TRP A 81 9.33 27.66 -5.01
N VAL A 82 8.12 27.46 -4.48
CA VAL A 82 7.80 27.78 -3.08
C VAL A 82 8.67 26.97 -2.11
N GLN A 83 8.87 25.67 -2.37
CA GLN A 83 9.70 24.81 -1.53
C GLN A 83 11.20 25.20 -1.58
N ASN A 84 11.68 25.67 -2.73
CA ASN A 84 13.05 26.12 -2.96
C ASN A 84 13.43 27.33 -2.11
N LEU A 85 12.46 28.17 -1.73
CA LEU A 85 12.67 29.32 -0.84
C LEU A 85 13.11 28.91 0.57
N VAL A 86 12.65 27.76 1.04
CA VAL A 86 12.97 27.22 2.37
C VAL A 86 14.15 26.26 2.28
N ASN A 87 14.15 25.40 1.26
CA ASN A 87 15.15 24.38 1.06
C ASN A 87 15.66 24.41 -0.39
N PRO A 88 16.81 25.06 -0.65
CA PRO A 88 17.34 25.21 -2.00
C PRO A 88 17.49 23.88 -2.73
N CYS A 89 16.82 23.75 -3.88
CA CYS A 89 16.82 22.59 -4.77
C CYS A 89 17.01 22.96 -6.25
N GLY A 90 17.06 24.25 -6.59
CA GLY A 90 17.28 24.74 -7.95
C GLY A 90 16.08 24.52 -8.89
N PRO A 91 16.20 24.93 -10.17
CA PRO A 91 15.12 24.81 -11.14
C PRO A 91 14.78 23.34 -11.44
N LEU A 92 13.51 23.05 -11.72
CA LEU A 92 13.09 21.72 -12.16
C LEU A 92 13.64 21.46 -13.57
N THR A 93 14.36 20.35 -13.77
CA THR A 93 14.69 19.91 -15.13
C THR A 93 13.44 19.32 -15.76
N VAL A 94 13.01 19.89 -16.89
CA VAL A 94 11.87 19.41 -17.69
C VAL A 94 12.40 18.90 -19.01
N VAL A 95 12.18 17.62 -19.31
CA VAL A 95 12.59 16.96 -20.55
C VAL A 95 11.36 16.74 -21.42
N SER A 96 11.36 17.29 -22.63
CA SER A 96 10.17 17.29 -23.49
C SER A 96 10.52 17.11 -24.97
N PRO A 97 9.72 16.40 -25.77
CA PRO A 97 9.88 16.44 -27.21
C PRO A 97 9.71 17.88 -27.72
N GLU A 98 10.45 18.22 -28.78
CA GLU A 98 10.26 19.46 -29.50
C GLU A 98 8.84 19.56 -30.05
N GLY A 99 8.31 20.78 -30.15
CA GLY A 99 6.96 21.02 -30.67
C GLY A 99 6.04 21.60 -29.61
N THR A 100 4.87 20.99 -29.47
CA THR A 100 3.72 21.54 -28.77
C THR A 100 3.84 21.41 -27.26
N SER A 101 4.36 20.29 -26.74
CA SER A 101 4.65 20.11 -25.31
C SER A 101 5.76 21.06 -24.83
N ALA A 102 6.85 21.18 -25.58
CA ALA A 102 7.91 22.13 -25.27
C ALA A 102 7.42 23.60 -25.37
N LYS A 103 6.50 23.89 -26.30
CA LYS A 103 5.83 25.19 -26.34
C LYS A 103 5.00 25.42 -25.08
N PHE A 104 4.23 24.44 -24.62
CA PHE A 104 3.49 24.55 -23.36
C PHE A 104 4.45 24.87 -22.21
N ALA A 105 5.49 24.04 -22.00
CA ALA A 105 6.45 24.22 -20.91
C ALA A 105 7.12 25.61 -20.89
N ARG A 106 7.43 26.18 -22.06
CA ARG A 106 8.00 27.54 -22.17
C ARG A 106 7.07 28.66 -21.73
N ASN A 107 5.76 28.51 -21.96
CA ASN A 107 4.77 29.59 -21.77
C ASN A 107 3.86 29.33 -20.55
N MET A 108 4.08 28.24 -19.81
CA MET A 108 3.14 27.78 -18.80
C MET A 108 2.96 28.75 -17.63
N PHE A 109 3.94 29.62 -17.38
CA PHE A 109 3.87 30.63 -16.33
C PHE A 109 3.15 31.92 -16.73
N ASP A 110 2.89 32.13 -18.03
CA ASP A 110 2.28 33.38 -18.52
C ASP A 110 0.89 33.62 -17.92
N VAL A 111 0.13 32.54 -17.70
CA VAL A 111 -1.21 32.61 -17.11
C VAL A 111 -1.18 32.87 -15.59
N PHE A 112 -0.01 32.73 -14.97
CA PHE A 112 0.22 32.95 -13.53
C PHE A 112 1.05 34.21 -13.24
N ALA A 113 1.30 35.06 -14.26
CA ALA A 113 2.17 36.23 -14.13
C ALA A 113 1.78 37.15 -12.94
N ASP A 114 0.49 37.42 -12.75
CA ASP A 114 0.00 38.27 -11.66
C ASP A 114 0.21 37.63 -10.26
N ASP A 115 0.06 36.29 -10.15
CA ASP A 115 0.31 35.57 -8.89
C ASP A 115 1.81 35.53 -8.56
N ILE A 116 2.64 35.27 -9.58
CA ILE A 116 4.10 35.27 -9.45
C ILE A 116 4.59 36.65 -9.00
N GLU A 117 4.14 37.74 -9.65
CA GLU A 117 4.49 39.11 -9.28
C GLU A 117 4.06 39.43 -7.84
N THR A 118 2.85 39.02 -7.44
CA THR A 118 2.34 39.24 -6.09
C THR A 118 3.21 38.54 -5.03
N ARG A 119 3.60 37.29 -5.27
CA ARG A 119 4.45 36.51 -4.35
C ARG A 119 5.85 37.08 -4.26
N GLN A 120 6.45 37.44 -5.40
CA GLN A 120 7.77 38.08 -5.43
C GLN A 120 7.78 39.39 -4.62
N HIS A 121 6.73 40.21 -4.72
CA HIS A 121 6.61 41.42 -3.90
C HIS A 121 6.55 41.13 -2.39
N HIS A 122 5.81 40.10 -1.96
CA HIS A 122 5.75 39.70 -0.56
C HIS A 122 7.11 39.18 -0.06
N GLU A 123 7.81 38.40 -0.87
CA GLU A 123 9.13 37.85 -0.54
C GLU A 123 10.18 38.96 -0.39
N MET A 124 10.26 39.88 -1.35
CA MET A 124 11.14 41.06 -1.25
C MET A 124 10.86 41.90 -0.01
N SER A 125 9.57 42.06 0.36
CA SER A 125 9.16 42.81 1.54
C SER A 125 9.55 42.13 2.86
N SER A 126 9.83 40.82 2.83
CA SER A 126 10.24 40.03 4.00
C SER A 126 11.77 39.96 4.20
N GLY A 127 12.56 40.54 3.29
CA GLY A 127 14.02 40.61 3.39
C GLY A 127 14.78 39.36 2.93
N THR A 128 14.10 38.41 2.28
CA THR A 128 14.72 37.28 1.58
C THR A 128 15.42 37.73 0.28
N ILE A 129 16.44 36.97 -0.13
CA ILE A 129 17.32 37.19 -1.30
C ILE A 129 16.48 37.38 -2.58
N GLU A 130 17.01 38.12 -3.58
CA GLU A 130 16.39 38.43 -4.89
C GLU A 130 15.25 37.47 -5.27
N ALA A 131 14.00 37.96 -5.26
CA ALA A 131 12.82 37.17 -5.50
C ALA A 131 12.74 36.70 -6.96
N ALA A 132 13.51 35.67 -7.29
CA ALA A 132 13.43 34.98 -8.57
C ALA A 132 12.10 34.22 -8.64
N GLY A 133 11.41 34.33 -9.77
CA GLY A 133 10.15 33.62 -10.02
C GLY A 133 10.39 32.10 -10.21
N PRO A 134 9.34 31.33 -10.50
CA PRO A 134 9.50 29.92 -10.81
C PRO A 134 10.35 29.75 -12.08
N GLU A 135 11.34 28.86 -12.02
CA GLU A 135 12.26 28.58 -13.11
C GLU A 135 12.30 27.08 -13.42
N ILE A 136 12.35 26.76 -14.71
CA ILE A 136 12.60 25.40 -15.20
C ILE A 136 13.85 25.39 -16.09
N ASN A 137 14.59 24.29 -16.02
CA ASN A 137 15.61 23.95 -16.99
C ASN A 137 14.98 23.06 -18.08
N LEU A 138 14.49 23.67 -19.16
CA LEU A 138 13.84 22.96 -20.25
C LEU A 138 14.88 22.35 -21.21
N VAL A 139 14.91 21.02 -21.28
CA VAL A 139 15.70 20.22 -22.22
C VAL A 139 14.77 19.66 -23.27
N THR A 140 15.03 19.98 -24.55
CA THR A 140 14.22 19.49 -25.67
C THR A 140 14.98 18.53 -26.56
N PHE A 141 14.26 17.60 -27.18
CA PHE A 141 14.80 16.65 -28.16
C PHE A 141 13.83 16.43 -29.31
N ALA A 142 14.34 16.11 -30.50
CA ALA A 142 13.49 15.74 -31.63
C ALA A 142 12.96 14.31 -31.45
N ALA A 143 11.66 14.10 -31.64
CA ALA A 143 11.08 12.76 -31.66
C ALA A 143 11.59 11.96 -32.87
N THR A 144 12.10 10.76 -32.64
CA THR A 144 12.71 9.90 -33.67
C THR A 144 12.12 8.50 -33.67
N GLN A 145 12.08 7.86 -34.84
CA GLN A 145 11.60 6.48 -34.99
C GLN A 145 12.56 5.44 -34.39
N GLU A 146 13.83 5.81 -34.21
CA GLU A 146 14.83 5.01 -33.50
C GLU A 146 15.01 5.54 -32.08
N PRO A 147 15.20 4.68 -31.06
CA PRO A 147 15.44 5.12 -29.69
C PRO A 147 16.69 6.01 -29.56
N ILE A 148 16.52 7.17 -28.94
CA ILE A 148 17.63 8.10 -28.62
C ILE A 148 17.71 8.36 -27.12
N ARG A 149 18.93 8.56 -26.61
CA ARG A 149 19.17 8.98 -25.22
C ARG A 149 18.71 10.42 -25.03
N VAL A 150 17.78 10.65 -24.11
CA VAL A 150 17.26 11.99 -23.79
C VAL A 150 17.68 12.49 -22.41
N TRP A 151 18.03 11.58 -21.50
CA TRP A 151 18.51 11.94 -20.16
C TRP A 151 19.38 10.82 -19.56
N ALA A 152 20.35 11.18 -18.73
CA ALA A 152 21.13 10.24 -17.93
C ALA A 152 21.52 10.88 -16.59
N SER A 153 21.63 10.06 -15.54
CA SER A 153 22.29 10.48 -14.29
C SER A 153 23.76 10.78 -14.54
N ASP A 154 24.38 11.59 -13.68
CA ASP A 154 25.79 11.99 -13.81
C ASP A 154 26.76 10.80 -13.88
N ASP A 155 26.45 9.73 -13.14
CA ASP A 155 27.20 8.48 -13.11
C ASP A 155 26.74 7.46 -14.17
N GLN A 156 25.76 7.81 -15.00
CA GLN A 156 25.12 6.99 -16.02
C GLN A 156 24.51 5.67 -15.52
N THR A 157 24.22 5.56 -14.22
CA THR A 157 23.56 4.38 -13.66
C THR A 157 22.08 4.31 -14.00
N VAL A 158 21.42 5.46 -14.13
CA VAL A 158 20.04 5.57 -14.60
C VAL A 158 20.03 6.34 -15.91
N VAL A 159 19.38 5.77 -16.91
CA VAL A 159 19.32 6.35 -18.26
C VAL A 159 17.91 6.29 -18.81
N VAL A 160 17.52 7.31 -19.56
CA VAL A 160 16.21 7.41 -20.21
C VAL A 160 16.41 7.59 -21.71
N ASP A 161 15.94 6.61 -22.47
CA ASP A 161 15.87 6.65 -23.92
C ASP A 161 14.42 6.91 -24.36
N SER A 162 14.21 7.50 -25.54
CA SER A 162 12.88 7.85 -26.04
C SER A 162 12.73 7.53 -27.52
N VAL A 163 11.51 7.20 -27.95
CA VAL A 163 11.11 6.95 -29.34
C VAL A 163 9.77 7.62 -29.63
N ALA A 164 9.57 8.05 -30.88
CA ALA A 164 8.29 8.56 -31.37
C ALA A 164 7.23 7.46 -31.37
N VAL A 165 5.97 7.83 -31.11
CA VAL A 165 4.81 6.92 -31.12
C VAL A 165 3.67 7.49 -31.96
N HIS A 166 2.63 6.68 -32.19
CA HIS A 166 1.54 7.00 -33.13
C HIS A 166 0.29 7.41 -32.36
N HIS A 167 0.15 8.73 -32.14
CA HIS A 167 -0.98 9.34 -31.42
C HIS A 167 -1.57 10.54 -32.19
N GLU A 168 -1.70 10.40 -33.50
CA GLU A 168 -2.23 11.45 -34.36
C GLU A 168 -3.66 11.87 -33.95
N PRO A 169 -3.97 13.17 -33.97
CA PRO A 169 -3.23 14.26 -34.64
C PRO A 169 -2.10 14.89 -33.81
N VAL A 170 -1.74 14.35 -32.65
CA VAL A 170 -0.56 14.80 -31.89
C VAL A 170 0.70 14.25 -32.55
N THR A 171 1.53 15.14 -33.11
CA THR A 171 2.64 14.77 -34.02
C THR A 171 3.99 14.55 -33.33
N ASP A 172 4.09 14.89 -32.06
CA ASP A 172 5.31 14.90 -31.24
C ASP A 172 5.20 14.00 -30.00
N ALA A 173 4.29 13.01 -30.04
CA ALA A 173 4.13 12.05 -28.96
C ALA A 173 5.28 11.04 -28.91
N VAL A 174 5.72 10.71 -27.69
CA VAL A 174 6.84 9.78 -27.45
C VAL A 174 6.59 8.80 -26.30
N ALA A 175 7.27 7.67 -26.37
CA ALA A 175 7.45 6.72 -25.27
C ALA A 175 8.85 6.88 -24.64
N TYR A 176 9.01 6.36 -23.43
CA TYR A 176 10.26 6.38 -22.67
C TYR A 176 10.66 4.99 -22.20
N ARG A 177 11.95 4.68 -22.28
CA ARG A 177 12.58 3.51 -21.66
C ARG A 177 13.56 3.96 -20.59
N ILE A 178 13.32 3.52 -19.37
CA ILE A 178 14.14 3.81 -18.20
C ILE A 178 14.94 2.56 -17.86
N THR A 179 16.26 2.63 -17.95
CA THR A 179 17.15 1.55 -17.51
C THR A 179 17.81 1.95 -16.21
N THR A 180 17.61 1.12 -15.18
CA THR A 180 18.24 1.23 -13.86
C THR A 180 19.07 -0.03 -13.59
N PRO A 181 19.93 -0.04 -12.55
CA PRO A 181 20.67 -1.25 -12.18
C PRO A 181 19.78 -2.42 -11.75
N SER A 182 18.53 -2.17 -11.32
CA SER A 182 17.64 -3.22 -10.81
C SER A 182 16.50 -3.63 -11.75
N ALA A 183 16.13 -2.78 -12.72
CA ALA A 183 15.04 -3.02 -13.67
C ALA A 183 15.10 -2.15 -14.94
N VAL A 184 14.42 -2.64 -15.99
CA VAL A 184 14.09 -1.89 -17.21
C VAL A 184 12.58 -1.63 -17.27
N ILE A 185 12.20 -0.35 -17.34
CA ILE A 185 10.82 0.11 -17.36
C ILE A 185 10.54 0.81 -18.69
N VAL A 186 9.37 0.58 -19.31
CA VAL A 186 8.91 1.33 -20.48
C VAL A 186 7.58 2.00 -20.15
N ILE A 187 7.43 3.27 -20.53
CA ILE A 187 6.20 4.06 -20.41
C ILE A 187 5.80 4.49 -21.81
N SER A 188 4.63 4.06 -22.28
CA SER A 188 4.20 4.25 -23.67
C SER A 188 3.80 5.70 -24.00
N GLY A 189 3.34 6.47 -23.01
CA GLY A 189 2.45 7.60 -23.29
C GLY A 189 1.14 7.11 -23.90
N ASP A 190 0.47 7.96 -24.65
CA ASP A 190 -0.69 7.55 -25.45
C ASP A 190 -0.23 7.20 -26.87
N THR A 191 -0.75 6.12 -27.44
CA THR A 191 -0.37 5.62 -28.76
C THR A 191 -1.31 4.52 -29.23
N THR A 192 -1.37 4.26 -30.52
CA THR A 192 -1.78 2.94 -31.04
C THR A 192 -0.71 1.87 -30.77
N VAL A 193 -1.09 0.59 -30.87
CA VAL A 193 -0.10 -0.51 -30.81
C VAL A 193 0.83 -0.41 -32.01
N CYS A 194 2.12 -0.19 -31.78
CA CYS A 194 3.10 0.09 -32.83
C CYS A 194 4.44 -0.61 -32.62
N GLU A 195 5.21 -0.76 -33.70
CA GLU A 195 6.50 -1.49 -33.68
C GLU A 195 7.57 -0.76 -32.88
N GLU A 196 7.49 0.57 -32.78
CA GLU A 196 8.43 1.41 -32.05
C GLU A 196 8.38 1.12 -30.54
N VAL A 197 7.16 1.03 -29.97
CA VAL A 197 6.98 0.65 -28.56
C VAL A 197 7.32 -0.83 -28.35
N GLU A 198 7.00 -1.71 -29.30
CA GLU A 198 7.41 -3.12 -29.24
C GLU A 198 8.94 -3.25 -29.15
N HIS A 199 9.67 -2.59 -30.05
CA HIS A 199 11.12 -2.60 -30.07
C HIS A 199 11.73 -1.97 -28.82
N LEU A 200 11.16 -0.86 -28.34
CA LEU A 200 11.58 -0.20 -27.11
C LEU A 200 11.39 -1.11 -25.87
N SER A 201 10.33 -1.93 -25.88
CA SER A 201 9.92 -2.84 -24.80
C SER A 201 10.67 -4.16 -24.75
N ASN A 202 11.57 -4.43 -25.70
CA ASN A 202 12.32 -5.69 -25.77
C ASN A 202 13.03 -6.03 -24.44
N GLY A 203 12.56 -7.10 -23.81
CA GLY A 203 13.07 -7.63 -22.54
C GLY A 203 12.80 -6.77 -21.31
N ALA A 204 11.87 -5.82 -21.38
CA ALA A 204 11.53 -4.95 -20.25
C ALA A 204 10.96 -5.75 -19.06
N ASP A 205 11.31 -5.32 -17.85
CA ASP A 205 10.74 -5.88 -16.62
C ASP A 205 9.30 -5.38 -16.39
N LEU A 206 9.02 -4.13 -16.79
CA LEU A 206 7.70 -3.52 -16.70
C LEU A 206 7.40 -2.69 -17.96
N LEU A 207 6.21 -2.89 -18.52
CA LEU A 207 5.61 -2.03 -19.55
C LEU A 207 4.39 -1.34 -18.96
N VAL A 208 4.50 -0.03 -18.73
CA VAL A 208 3.39 0.86 -18.37
C VAL A 208 2.74 1.32 -19.67
N HIS A 209 1.53 0.85 -19.95
CA HIS A 209 0.86 1.08 -21.22
C HIS A 209 -0.52 1.71 -21.05
N GLU A 210 -0.86 2.69 -21.89
CA GLU A 210 -2.26 3.12 -22.08
C GLU A 210 -3.12 1.94 -22.56
N ALA A 211 -4.44 1.97 -22.33
CA ALA A 211 -5.26 0.82 -22.69
C ALA A 211 -6.65 1.21 -23.16
N CYS A 212 -6.98 0.87 -24.40
CA CYS A 212 -8.31 1.02 -24.97
C CYS A 212 -8.93 -0.34 -25.29
N ARG A 213 -10.18 -0.56 -24.88
CA ARG A 213 -10.89 -1.83 -25.14
C ARG A 213 -11.59 -1.84 -26.51
N SER A 214 -10.87 -1.45 -27.56
CA SER A 214 -11.46 -1.18 -28.87
C SER A 214 -11.94 -2.45 -29.59
N THR A 215 -11.27 -3.59 -29.42
CA THR A 215 -11.74 -4.89 -29.90
C THR A 215 -13.06 -5.31 -29.22
N ALA A 216 -13.15 -5.13 -27.90
CA ALA A 216 -14.31 -5.56 -27.12
C ALA A 216 -15.54 -4.65 -27.33
N LEU A 217 -15.32 -3.34 -27.50
CA LEU A 217 -16.38 -2.33 -27.54
C LEU A 217 -16.59 -1.70 -28.93
N GLY A 218 -15.80 -2.06 -29.94
CA GLY A 218 -15.83 -1.45 -31.27
C GLY A 218 -17.21 -1.38 -31.91
N ASN A 219 -17.98 -2.48 -31.86
CA ASN A 219 -19.34 -2.52 -32.40
C ASN A 219 -20.32 -1.58 -31.65
N LEU A 220 -20.08 -1.32 -30.37
CA LEU A 220 -20.92 -0.44 -29.55
C LEU A 220 -20.64 1.04 -29.84
N VAL A 221 -19.40 1.38 -30.20
CA VAL A 221 -18.97 2.76 -30.44
C VAL A 221 -19.03 3.16 -31.92
N ALA A 222 -19.22 2.21 -32.84
CA ALA A 222 -19.30 2.48 -34.29
C ALA A 222 -20.35 3.55 -34.63
N GLY A 223 -19.96 4.54 -35.42
CA GLY A 223 -20.78 5.69 -35.83
C GLY A 223 -20.95 6.77 -34.75
N THR A 224 -20.28 6.64 -33.59
CA THR A 224 -20.29 7.64 -32.52
C THR A 224 -18.97 8.44 -32.48
N VAL A 225 -18.93 9.52 -31.71
CA VAL A 225 -17.69 10.29 -31.48
C VAL A 225 -16.58 9.47 -30.81
N LEU A 226 -16.94 8.39 -30.11
CA LEU A 226 -15.98 7.51 -29.44
C LEU A 226 -15.20 6.64 -30.44
N GLU A 227 -15.73 6.37 -31.63
CA GLU A 227 -15.03 5.61 -32.68
C GLU A 227 -13.73 6.31 -33.10
N ALA A 228 -13.77 7.64 -33.26
CA ALA A 228 -12.58 8.42 -33.57
C ALA A 228 -11.55 8.36 -32.43
N ILE A 229 -12.00 8.47 -31.18
CA ILE A 229 -11.13 8.36 -30.00
C ILE A 229 -10.44 7.00 -29.98
N PHE A 230 -11.20 5.92 -30.15
CA PHE A 230 -10.69 4.55 -30.09
C PHE A 230 -9.69 4.23 -31.22
N SER A 231 -9.72 5.00 -32.32
CA SER A 231 -8.86 4.74 -33.50
C SER A 231 -7.39 5.16 -33.32
N TYR A 232 -7.08 6.00 -32.34
CA TYR A 232 -5.71 6.48 -32.08
C TYR A 232 -5.16 6.05 -30.69
N HIS A 233 -5.82 5.10 -30.05
CA HIS A 233 -5.41 4.48 -28.77
C HIS A 233 -5.12 2.99 -28.92
N ALA A 234 -4.40 2.40 -27.98
CA ALA A 234 -3.90 1.03 -28.08
C ALA A 234 -4.95 0.01 -27.66
N ASP A 235 -5.32 -0.89 -28.58
CA ASP A 235 -6.21 -1.98 -28.26
C ASP A 235 -5.60 -2.96 -27.25
N THR A 236 -6.33 -3.29 -26.19
CA THR A 236 -5.91 -4.19 -25.11
C THR A 236 -5.48 -5.58 -25.60
N VAL A 237 -6.15 -6.14 -26.62
CA VAL A 237 -5.74 -7.43 -27.21
C VAL A 237 -4.43 -7.28 -27.98
N GLY A 238 -4.28 -6.18 -28.72
CA GLY A 238 -3.04 -5.82 -29.41
C GLY A 238 -1.86 -5.64 -28.46
N ILE A 239 -2.07 -4.97 -27.32
CA ILE A 239 -1.06 -4.78 -26.27
C ILE A 239 -0.55 -6.14 -25.78
N GLY A 240 -1.45 -7.09 -25.49
CA GLY A 240 -1.05 -8.42 -25.05
C GLY A 240 -0.19 -9.15 -26.08
N SER A 241 -0.57 -9.07 -27.36
CA SER A 241 0.20 -9.68 -28.44
C SER A 241 1.59 -9.05 -28.60
N MET A 242 1.68 -7.72 -28.52
CA MET A 242 2.94 -6.97 -28.58
C MET A 242 3.85 -7.27 -27.39
N ALA A 243 3.31 -7.24 -26.17
CA ALA A 243 4.07 -7.49 -24.94
C ALA A 243 4.65 -8.91 -24.90
N GLU A 244 3.92 -9.90 -25.39
CA GLU A 244 4.42 -11.29 -25.49
C GLU A 244 5.58 -11.39 -26.49
N ARG A 245 5.47 -10.77 -27.67
CA ARG A 245 6.55 -10.75 -28.67
C ARG A 245 7.80 -10.02 -28.18
N ALA A 246 7.63 -8.90 -27.48
CA ALA A 246 8.71 -8.14 -26.87
C ALA A 246 9.34 -8.84 -25.66
N GLY A 247 8.77 -9.94 -25.16
CA GLY A 247 9.28 -10.65 -23.98
C GLY A 247 9.21 -9.82 -22.70
N VAL A 248 8.18 -8.97 -22.58
CA VAL A 248 7.90 -8.17 -21.37
C VAL A 248 7.49 -9.10 -20.23
N LYS A 249 7.92 -8.80 -19.01
CA LYS A 249 7.58 -9.62 -17.83
C LYS A 249 6.28 -9.22 -17.17
N HIS A 250 6.01 -7.92 -17.12
CA HIS A 250 4.83 -7.35 -16.46
C HIS A 250 4.26 -6.19 -17.29
N VAL A 251 2.98 -6.25 -17.62
CA VAL A 251 2.20 -5.14 -18.19
C VAL A 251 1.39 -4.46 -17.08
N LEU A 252 1.64 -3.17 -16.86
CA LEU A 252 0.89 -2.31 -15.96
C LEU A 252 0.04 -1.35 -16.79
N LEU A 253 -1.27 -1.58 -16.83
CA LEU A 253 -2.19 -0.75 -17.61
C LEU A 253 -2.51 0.53 -16.86
N THR A 254 -2.46 1.65 -17.58
CA THR A 254 -2.89 2.97 -17.13
C THR A 254 -3.76 3.59 -18.23
N HIS A 255 -4.24 4.82 -18.04
CA HIS A 255 -5.03 5.56 -19.06
C HIS A 255 -6.12 4.68 -19.68
N LEU A 256 -7.02 4.21 -18.82
CA LEU A 256 -7.97 3.16 -19.16
C LEU A 256 -9.16 3.74 -19.93
N ILE A 257 -9.41 3.25 -21.14
CA ILE A 257 -10.44 3.74 -22.06
C ILE A 257 -11.43 2.60 -22.41
N PRO A 258 -12.71 2.71 -22.01
CA PRO A 258 -13.25 3.69 -21.06
C PRO A 258 -12.74 3.42 -19.62
N PRO A 259 -12.74 4.43 -18.73
CA PRO A 259 -12.34 4.21 -17.35
C PRO A 259 -13.28 3.18 -16.68
N PRO A 260 -12.75 2.15 -16.02
CA PRO A 260 -13.59 1.15 -15.38
C PRO A 260 -14.34 1.76 -14.20
N SER A 261 -15.65 1.55 -14.17
CA SER A 261 -16.57 1.96 -13.10
C SER A 261 -16.85 0.84 -12.10
N SER A 262 -16.39 -0.37 -12.39
CA SER A 262 -16.54 -1.56 -11.54
C SER A 262 -15.35 -2.49 -11.66
N GLU A 263 -15.20 -3.39 -10.70
CA GLU A 263 -14.14 -4.41 -10.71
C GLU A 263 -14.26 -5.36 -11.91
N VAL A 264 -15.49 -5.66 -12.34
CA VAL A 264 -15.74 -6.50 -13.53
C VAL A 264 -15.19 -5.82 -14.79
N GLU A 265 -15.35 -4.50 -14.90
CA GLU A 265 -14.79 -3.73 -16.02
C GLU A 265 -13.26 -3.66 -15.95
N SER A 266 -12.69 -3.51 -14.75
CA SER A 266 -11.23 -3.60 -14.55
C SER A 266 -10.68 -4.96 -14.98
N LEU A 267 -11.24 -6.07 -14.50
CA LEU A 267 -10.82 -7.43 -14.86
C LEU A 267 -10.95 -7.70 -16.36
N ALA A 268 -11.86 -7.01 -17.05
CA ALA A 268 -12.02 -7.15 -18.48
C ALA A 268 -10.84 -6.56 -19.28
N PHE A 269 -10.14 -5.54 -18.75
CA PHE A 269 -8.87 -5.08 -19.35
C PHE A 269 -7.79 -6.18 -19.29
N GLU A 270 -7.63 -6.82 -18.13
CA GLU A 270 -6.70 -7.95 -18.01
C GLU A 270 -7.10 -9.08 -18.95
N ALA A 271 -8.38 -9.46 -18.99
CA ALA A 271 -8.86 -10.53 -19.85
C ALA A 271 -8.57 -10.26 -21.34
N ASP A 272 -8.70 -9.02 -21.80
CA ASP A 272 -8.38 -8.66 -23.17
C ASP A 272 -6.86 -8.81 -23.46
N VAL A 273 -6.00 -8.35 -22.55
CA VAL A 273 -4.53 -8.54 -22.68
C VAL A 273 -4.17 -10.02 -22.72
N ARG A 274 -4.83 -10.86 -21.89
CA ARG A 274 -4.67 -12.32 -21.92
C ARG A 274 -5.13 -12.91 -23.25
N ALA A 275 -6.24 -12.43 -23.81
CA ALA A 275 -6.74 -12.86 -25.11
C ALA A 275 -5.77 -12.54 -26.26
N GLY A 276 -4.92 -11.51 -26.08
CA GLY A 276 -3.79 -11.20 -26.97
C GLY A 276 -2.65 -12.22 -26.95
N GLY A 277 -2.66 -13.16 -25.99
CA GLY A 277 -1.67 -14.21 -25.84
C GLY A 277 -0.59 -13.94 -24.79
N PHE A 278 -0.71 -12.85 -24.01
CA PHE A 278 0.30 -12.49 -23.02
C PHE A 278 0.26 -13.37 -21.78
N ASN A 279 1.38 -14.00 -21.45
CA ASN A 279 1.50 -14.93 -20.33
C ASN A 279 2.19 -14.33 -19.08
N GLY A 280 2.74 -13.12 -19.18
CA GLY A 280 3.41 -12.42 -18.07
C GLY A 280 2.45 -11.88 -17.01
N LEU A 281 2.93 -11.07 -16.07
CA LEU A 281 2.06 -10.43 -15.07
C LEU A 281 1.25 -9.30 -15.70
N VAL A 282 -0.03 -9.16 -15.36
CA VAL A 282 -0.86 -8.02 -15.79
C VAL A 282 -1.42 -7.35 -14.56
N THR A 283 -1.33 -6.03 -14.49
CA THR A 283 -1.95 -5.24 -13.44
C THR A 283 -2.74 -4.11 -14.08
N VAL A 284 -4.01 -3.98 -13.69
CA VAL A 284 -4.86 -2.85 -14.08
C VAL A 284 -4.67 -1.76 -13.05
N GLY A 285 -3.99 -0.67 -13.43
CA GLY A 285 -3.57 0.38 -12.53
C GLY A 285 -4.73 1.19 -11.95
N ASN A 286 -4.65 1.43 -10.64
CA ASN A 286 -5.27 2.57 -9.98
C ASN A 286 -4.19 3.60 -9.64
N ASP A 287 -4.60 4.82 -9.31
CA ASP A 287 -3.67 5.79 -8.72
C ASP A 287 -2.95 5.15 -7.51
N LEU A 288 -1.67 5.47 -7.36
CA LEU A 288 -0.74 4.97 -6.35
C LEU A 288 -0.41 3.47 -6.44
N THR A 289 -0.87 2.76 -7.47
CA THR A 289 -0.39 1.39 -7.77
C THR A 289 1.13 1.43 -7.90
N THR A 290 1.82 0.64 -7.09
CA THR A 290 3.28 0.68 -6.95
C THR A 290 3.90 -0.70 -7.18
N ILE A 291 4.92 -0.75 -8.05
CA ILE A 291 5.70 -1.96 -8.36
C ILE A 291 7.18 -1.69 -8.01
N SER A 292 7.82 -2.63 -7.32
CA SER A 292 9.21 -2.49 -6.85
C SER A 292 10.11 -3.62 -7.37
N PHE A 293 11.36 -3.29 -7.69
CA PHE A 293 12.39 -4.21 -8.20
C PHE A 293 13.68 -4.10 -7.38
N GLY A 294 14.28 -5.23 -6.96
CA GLY A 294 15.56 -5.24 -6.26
C GLY A 294 16.00 -6.61 -5.70
N PRO A 295 17.26 -6.75 -5.23
CA PRO A 295 17.78 -7.98 -4.64
C PRO A 295 17.00 -8.41 -3.39
N GLY A 296 16.62 -9.69 -3.33
CA GLY A 296 15.82 -10.27 -2.24
C GLY A 296 14.32 -10.29 -2.49
N LEU A 297 13.83 -9.55 -3.49
CA LEU A 297 12.51 -9.78 -4.09
C LEU A 297 12.71 -10.87 -5.14
N SER A 298 12.14 -12.06 -4.90
CA SER A 298 12.28 -13.15 -5.87
C SER A 298 11.66 -12.72 -7.20
N LYS A 299 12.44 -12.80 -8.28
CA LYS A 299 11.91 -12.79 -9.65
C LYS A 299 11.08 -14.06 -9.77
N ASN A 300 9.75 -13.91 -9.80
CA ASN A 300 8.69 -14.93 -9.70
C ASN A 300 8.14 -15.16 -8.28
N GLU A 301 7.57 -14.14 -7.64
CA GLU A 301 6.51 -14.43 -6.67
C GLU A 301 5.22 -14.78 -7.42
N PRO A 302 4.54 -15.89 -7.07
CA PRO A 302 3.19 -16.15 -7.54
C PRO A 302 2.29 -14.96 -7.23
N ILE A 303 1.41 -14.57 -8.16
CA ILE A 303 0.27 -13.70 -7.86
C ILE A 303 -0.36 -14.24 -6.58
N ASP A 304 -0.45 -13.41 -5.53
CA ASP A 304 -1.10 -13.79 -4.29
C ASP A 304 -2.50 -14.33 -4.63
N PRO A 305 -2.76 -15.65 -4.48
CA PRO A 305 -4.04 -16.23 -4.85
C PRO A 305 -5.21 -15.64 -4.04
N LYS A 306 -4.91 -14.87 -2.99
CA LYS A 306 -5.85 -14.13 -2.17
C LYS A 306 -6.33 -12.82 -2.81
N ALA A 307 -5.65 -12.30 -3.85
CA ALA A 307 -5.97 -11.01 -4.48
C ALA A 307 -7.43 -10.90 -4.96
N LYS A 308 -8.03 -12.00 -5.44
CA LYS A 308 -9.45 -12.06 -5.82
C LYS A 308 -10.45 -11.86 -4.65
N TYR A 309 -9.97 -11.94 -3.42
CA TYR A 309 -10.74 -11.74 -2.19
C TYR A 309 -10.39 -10.43 -1.50
N GLU A 310 -9.61 -9.56 -2.15
CA GLU A 310 -9.20 -8.29 -1.59
C GLU A 310 -10.40 -7.37 -1.35
N THR A 311 -10.49 -6.81 -0.16
CA THR A 311 -11.48 -5.81 0.21
C THR A 311 -10.81 -4.44 0.22
N LYS A 312 -11.56 -3.40 -0.15
CA LYS A 312 -11.10 -2.02 -0.11
C LYS A 312 -11.53 -1.41 1.21
N LEU A 313 -10.56 -0.96 2.01
CA LEU A 313 -10.83 -0.30 3.29
C LEU A 313 -11.79 0.88 3.06
N ASP A 314 -12.96 0.83 3.71
CA ASP A 314 -13.97 1.87 3.56
C ASP A 314 -13.43 3.20 4.15
N PRO A 315 -13.27 4.28 3.37
CA PRO A 315 -12.79 5.55 3.92
C PRO A 315 -13.79 6.23 4.86
N ALA A 316 -15.08 5.86 4.81
CA ALA A 316 -16.13 6.46 5.62
C ALA A 316 -16.34 5.80 6.99
N ARG A 317 -15.68 4.66 7.27
CA ARG A 317 -15.79 3.78 8.47
C ARG A 317 -16.80 4.29 9.49
N LEU A 318 -18.03 3.75 9.47
CA LEU A 318 -19.05 4.09 10.46
C LEU A 318 -18.67 3.45 11.81
N THR A 319 -18.23 4.27 12.76
CA THR A 319 -17.70 3.81 14.05
C THR A 319 -18.67 4.12 15.20
N HIS A 320 -19.14 3.10 15.91
CA HIS A 320 -19.77 3.28 17.22
C HIS A 320 -19.46 2.11 18.15
N VAL A 321 -19.28 2.42 19.43
CA VAL A 321 -19.14 1.43 20.50
C VAL A 321 -20.49 0.76 20.76
N GLY A 322 -20.44 -0.50 21.19
CA GLY A 322 -21.62 -1.32 21.40
C GLY A 322 -22.27 -1.77 20.09
N ILE A 323 -23.45 -2.39 20.20
CA ILE A 323 -24.16 -2.95 19.06
C ILE A 323 -25.64 -2.57 19.12
N TRP A 324 -26.17 -2.05 18.01
CA TRP A 324 -27.60 -1.77 17.86
C TRP A 324 -28.38 -3.08 17.71
N ARG A 325 -29.64 -3.10 18.15
CA ARG A 325 -30.43 -4.35 18.21
C ARG A 325 -30.57 -5.08 16.87
N ASP A 326 -30.52 -4.34 15.77
CA ASP A 326 -30.68 -4.80 14.40
C ASP A 326 -29.35 -5.18 13.72
N GLU A 327 -28.21 -4.90 14.33
CA GLU A 327 -26.89 -5.26 13.80
C GLU A 327 -26.48 -6.71 14.12
N LEU A 328 -27.07 -7.34 15.13
CA LEU A 328 -26.72 -8.71 15.52
C LEU A 328 -27.45 -9.76 14.68
N ASP A 329 -26.69 -10.65 14.08
CA ASP A 329 -27.18 -11.95 13.62
C ASP A 329 -27.58 -12.87 14.79
N GLU A 330 -28.01 -14.10 14.50
CA GLU A 330 -28.43 -15.05 15.55
C GLU A 330 -27.29 -15.43 16.50
N ILE A 331 -26.06 -15.54 15.99
CA ILE A 331 -24.88 -15.88 16.78
C ILE A 331 -24.54 -14.68 17.67
N GLY A 332 -24.49 -13.48 17.10
CA GLY A 332 -24.23 -12.25 17.83
C GLY A 332 -25.22 -12.05 18.98
N LYS A 333 -26.51 -12.32 18.77
CA LYS A 333 -27.54 -12.24 19.83
C LYS A 333 -27.32 -13.23 20.98
N GLU A 334 -26.75 -14.40 20.70
CA GLU A 334 -26.50 -15.43 21.71
C GLU A 334 -25.24 -15.13 22.54
N PHE A 335 -24.20 -14.56 21.91
CA PHE A 335 -22.88 -14.44 22.52
C PHE A 335 -22.49 -13.03 22.96
N TYR A 336 -23.13 -11.97 22.45
CA TYR A 336 -22.78 -10.60 22.83
C TYR A 336 -23.11 -10.32 24.30
N GLN A 337 -22.11 -9.86 25.06
CA GLN A 337 -22.25 -9.46 26.46
C GLN A 337 -21.51 -8.16 26.72
N TRP A 338 -22.24 -7.08 27.05
CA TRP A 338 -21.62 -5.79 27.34
C TRP A 338 -20.64 -5.82 28.52
N GLU A 339 -20.95 -6.61 29.55
CA GLU A 339 -20.14 -6.72 30.76
C GLU A 339 -18.90 -7.59 30.48
N VAL A 340 -17.73 -7.00 30.68
CA VAL A 340 -16.43 -7.68 30.57
C VAL A 340 -15.88 -8.03 31.97
N PRO A 341 -14.98 -9.03 32.08
CA PRO A 341 -14.35 -9.38 33.34
C PRO A 341 -13.63 -8.19 33.98
N GLN A 342 -13.71 -8.10 35.31
CA GLN A 342 -12.94 -7.09 36.05
C GLN A 342 -11.47 -7.51 36.13
N LEU A 343 -10.57 -6.55 35.94
CA LEU A 343 -9.13 -6.77 36.08
C LEU A 343 -8.79 -7.34 37.47
N PRO A 344 -7.96 -8.39 37.54
CA PRO A 344 -7.52 -8.96 38.80
C PRO A 344 -6.43 -8.07 39.43
N ASP A 345 -6.28 -8.17 40.76
CA ASP A 345 -5.31 -7.38 41.53
C ASP A 345 -3.88 -7.43 40.95
N ARG A 346 -3.48 -8.58 40.39
CA ARG A 346 -2.16 -8.74 39.76
C ARG A 346 -1.94 -7.80 38.57
N CYS A 347 -2.98 -7.58 37.76
CA CYS A 347 -2.93 -6.70 36.58
C CYS A 347 -2.94 -5.24 37.03
N ILE A 348 -3.82 -4.89 37.99
CA ILE A 348 -3.88 -3.55 38.59
C ILE A 348 -2.54 -3.18 39.24
N ALA A 349 -1.94 -4.10 39.99
CA ALA A 349 -0.63 -3.91 40.61
C ALA A 349 0.46 -3.72 39.55
N ALA A 350 0.47 -4.52 38.48
CA ALA A 350 1.44 -4.40 37.41
C ALA A 350 1.33 -3.06 36.64
N MET A 351 0.11 -2.60 36.38
CA MET A 351 -0.13 -1.28 35.77
C MET A 351 0.32 -0.13 36.66
N ASN A 352 0.01 -0.19 37.96
CA ASN A 352 0.43 0.83 38.93
C ASN A 352 1.95 0.84 39.16
N GLN A 353 2.60 -0.31 39.02
CA GLN A 353 4.06 -0.42 39.11
C GLN A 353 4.77 0.22 37.92
N GLY A 354 4.15 0.25 36.74
CA GLY A 354 4.74 0.80 35.53
C GLY A 354 5.92 -0.04 35.01
N VAL A 355 6.90 0.63 34.38
CA VAL A 355 8.06 -0.05 33.80
C VAL A 355 8.98 -0.56 34.91
N ARG A 356 9.16 -1.89 34.95
CA ARG A 356 10.04 -2.56 35.89
C ARG A 356 11.50 -2.44 35.45
N SER A 357 12.37 -2.06 36.39
CA SER A 357 13.82 -1.98 36.20
C SER A 357 14.55 -3.23 36.69
N ASP A 358 13.88 -4.11 37.44
CA ASP A 358 14.43 -5.34 38.00
C ASP A 358 14.38 -6.53 37.04
N VAL A 359 13.71 -6.38 35.89
CA VAL A 359 13.55 -7.40 34.85
C VAL A 359 13.73 -6.79 33.48
N ILE A 360 14.30 -7.56 32.55
CA ILE A 360 14.41 -7.20 31.14
C ILE A 360 13.23 -7.84 30.39
N GLY A 361 12.54 -7.03 29.58
CA GLY A 361 11.42 -7.46 28.74
C GLY A 361 11.85 -8.28 27.53
N ILE A 362 10.88 -8.90 26.84
CA ILE A 362 11.14 -9.63 25.59
C ILE A 362 11.13 -8.65 24.41
N ASP A 363 12.08 -8.81 23.49
CA ASP A 363 11.97 -8.34 22.12
C ASP A 363 12.18 -9.50 21.13
N LEU A 364 12.29 -9.20 19.84
CA LEU A 364 12.45 -10.23 18.81
C LEU A 364 13.77 -11.02 18.93
N SER A 365 14.80 -10.45 19.57
CA SER A 365 16.10 -11.12 19.71
C SER A 365 16.09 -12.27 20.73
N ASN A 366 15.12 -12.28 21.65
CA ASN A 366 14.98 -13.27 22.72
C ASN A 366 13.55 -13.83 22.84
N VAL A 367 12.72 -13.71 21.81
CA VAL A 367 11.33 -14.20 21.82
C VAL A 367 11.23 -15.71 22.01
N SER A 368 12.26 -16.47 21.62
CA SER A 368 12.36 -17.91 21.85
C SER A 368 12.39 -18.30 23.33
N ASP A 369 12.71 -17.38 24.24
CA ASP A 369 12.70 -17.61 25.69
C ASP A 369 11.28 -17.96 26.19
N LEU A 370 10.23 -17.63 25.42
CA LEU A 370 8.87 -18.10 25.69
C LEU A 370 8.78 -19.63 25.72
N LEU A 371 9.62 -20.35 24.98
CA LEU A 371 9.58 -21.80 24.90
C LEU A 371 10.29 -22.50 26.06
N GLU A 372 11.00 -21.75 26.91
CA GLU A 372 11.64 -22.31 28.09
C GLU A 372 10.59 -22.86 29.08
N PRO A 373 10.89 -23.98 29.77
CA PRO A 373 9.98 -24.55 30.76
C PRO A 373 9.63 -23.57 31.89
N GLY A 374 8.37 -23.57 32.31
CA GLY A 374 7.90 -22.73 33.41
C GLY A 374 7.50 -21.33 32.97
N TYR A 375 7.78 -20.32 33.80
CA TYR A 375 7.36 -18.94 33.59
C TYR A 375 8.57 -18.02 33.67
N LEU A 376 8.58 -17.01 32.81
CA LEU A 376 9.59 -15.95 32.80
C LEU A 376 9.34 -14.98 33.96
N PRO A 377 10.34 -14.18 34.35
CA PRO A 377 10.19 -13.21 35.45
C PRO A 377 9.12 -12.12 35.20
N LEU A 378 8.70 -11.92 33.95
CA LEU A 378 7.64 -11.00 33.54
C LEU A 378 6.59 -11.72 32.67
N GLU A 379 5.58 -12.31 33.32
CA GLU A 379 4.40 -12.85 32.62
C GLU A 379 3.23 -11.88 32.55
N THR A 380 3.12 -10.99 33.53
CA THR A 380 2.17 -9.87 33.54
C THR A 380 2.90 -8.63 34.03
N GLY A 381 3.00 -7.61 33.17
CA GLY A 381 3.63 -6.33 33.51
C GLY A 381 4.39 -5.70 32.36
N ILE A 382 5.15 -4.66 32.67
CA ILE A 382 5.82 -3.81 31.69
C ILE A 382 7.31 -3.72 32.03
N ALA A 383 8.20 -3.86 31.05
CA ALA A 383 9.64 -3.70 31.23
C ALA A 383 10.31 -3.17 29.96
N SER A 384 11.50 -2.57 30.11
CA SER A 384 12.34 -2.18 28.96
C SER A 384 12.93 -3.41 28.27
N THR A 385 13.05 -3.36 26.95
CA THR A 385 13.68 -4.44 26.16
C THR A 385 15.19 -4.24 26.03
N PRO A 386 15.96 -5.28 25.67
CA PRO A 386 17.39 -5.16 25.36
C PRO A 386 17.70 -4.09 24.30
N SER A 387 16.80 -3.93 23.33
CA SER A 387 16.86 -2.92 22.26
C SER A 387 16.47 -1.49 22.68
N GLY A 388 16.11 -1.26 23.95
CA GLY A 388 15.72 0.05 24.47
C GLY A 388 14.27 0.45 24.17
N GLY A 389 13.45 -0.50 23.73
CA GLY A 389 12.00 -0.36 23.58
C GLY A 389 11.23 -0.77 24.83
N LEU A 390 9.93 -1.02 24.66
CA LEU A 390 9.01 -1.41 25.74
C LEU A 390 8.42 -2.79 25.45
N SER A 391 8.38 -3.65 26.46
CA SER A 391 7.69 -4.94 26.40
C SER A 391 6.52 -4.93 27.37
N VAL A 392 5.31 -5.11 26.86
CA VAL A 392 4.12 -5.38 27.68
C VAL A 392 3.83 -6.88 27.63
N ALA A 393 3.91 -7.54 28.78
CA ALA A 393 3.63 -8.96 28.94
C ALA A 393 2.27 -9.16 29.61
N VAL A 394 1.47 -10.09 29.09
CA VAL A 394 0.16 -10.46 29.66
C VAL A 394 -0.04 -11.97 29.62
N LEU A 395 -0.30 -12.58 30.78
CA LEU A 395 -0.69 -13.98 30.91
C LEU A 395 -2.19 -14.10 31.18
N THR A 396 -2.88 -14.84 30.31
CA THR A 396 -4.30 -15.19 30.45
C THR A 396 -4.49 -16.70 30.42
N GLU A 397 -5.43 -17.20 31.24
CA GLU A 397 -5.78 -18.61 31.33
C GLU A 397 -7.04 -18.87 30.48
N TRP A 398 -7.02 -19.96 29.73
CA TRP A 398 -8.07 -20.31 28.76
C TRP A 398 -8.63 -21.71 29.05
N PRO A 399 -9.42 -21.86 30.13
CA PRO A 399 -9.96 -23.16 30.53
C PRO A 399 -10.93 -23.71 29.47
N GLY A 400 -10.78 -24.99 29.14
CA GLY A 400 -11.58 -25.68 28.15
C GLY A 400 -11.37 -25.23 26.70
N CYS A 401 -10.43 -24.32 26.45
CA CYS A 401 -10.04 -23.88 25.11
C CYS A 401 -8.87 -24.72 24.59
N SER A 402 -8.75 -24.77 23.26
CA SER A 402 -7.64 -25.39 22.56
C SER A 402 -7.01 -24.40 21.58
N SER A 403 -5.78 -24.64 21.15
CA SER A 403 -5.09 -23.83 20.13
C SER A 403 -5.88 -23.73 18.83
N GLU A 404 -6.56 -24.81 18.46
CA GLU A 404 -7.37 -24.93 17.25
C GLU A 404 -8.59 -24.01 17.31
N MET A 405 -9.20 -23.84 18.50
CA MET A 405 -10.29 -22.87 18.68
C MET A 405 -9.81 -21.43 18.53
N ILE A 406 -8.57 -21.15 18.95
CA ILE A 406 -7.96 -19.82 18.85
C ILE A 406 -7.59 -19.52 17.40
N ASP A 407 -6.95 -20.45 16.69
CA ASP A 407 -6.67 -20.30 15.25
C ASP A 407 -7.97 -20.07 14.47
N TRP A 408 -9.04 -20.84 14.78
CA TRP A 408 -10.37 -20.64 14.21
C TRP A 408 -10.93 -19.25 14.48
N TRP A 409 -10.81 -18.76 15.71
CA TRP A 409 -11.29 -17.44 16.08
C TRP A 409 -10.67 -16.37 15.17
N PHE A 410 -9.33 -16.33 15.04
CA PHE A 410 -8.61 -15.36 14.22
C PHE A 410 -8.97 -15.44 12.72
N GLY A 411 -9.25 -16.64 12.20
CA GLY A 411 -9.75 -16.80 10.83
C GLY A 411 -11.22 -16.39 10.64
N TRP A 412 -12.04 -16.42 11.70
CA TRP A 412 -13.49 -16.22 11.64
C TRP A 412 -13.95 -14.80 12.00
N HIS A 413 -13.37 -14.19 13.04
CA HIS A 413 -13.82 -12.88 13.53
C HIS A 413 -13.44 -11.75 12.58
N ILE A 414 -12.30 -11.86 11.90
CA ILE A 414 -11.67 -10.80 11.10
C ILE A 414 -12.59 -10.29 9.98
N ALA A 415 -13.52 -11.13 9.51
CA ALA A 415 -14.39 -10.80 8.38
C ALA A 415 -15.54 -9.84 8.70
N LYS A 416 -15.92 -9.66 9.97
CA LYS A 416 -17.08 -8.83 10.31
C LYS A 416 -16.93 -8.07 11.63
N THR A 417 -17.31 -6.80 11.60
CA THR A 417 -17.35 -5.90 12.77
C THR A 417 -18.18 -6.46 13.93
N ASP A 418 -19.36 -7.02 13.67
CA ASP A 418 -20.23 -7.58 14.71
C ASP A 418 -19.55 -8.72 15.49
N ARG A 419 -18.79 -9.59 14.80
CA ARG A 419 -17.98 -10.65 15.41
C ARG A 419 -16.82 -10.08 16.21
N TYR A 420 -16.11 -9.10 15.66
CA TYR A 420 -14.98 -8.46 16.35
C TYR A 420 -15.41 -7.79 17.67
N LYS A 421 -16.59 -7.19 17.67
CA LYS A 421 -17.21 -6.59 18.85
C LYS A 421 -17.58 -7.60 19.95
N LEU A 422 -17.73 -8.90 19.64
CA LEU A 422 -17.93 -9.93 20.68
C LEU A 422 -16.71 -10.07 21.60
N TRP A 423 -15.53 -9.72 21.10
CA TRP A 423 -14.26 -9.91 21.80
C TRP A 423 -14.05 -8.90 22.93
N HIS A 424 -14.30 -7.62 22.62
CA HIS A 424 -14.23 -6.53 23.59
C HIS A 424 -15.32 -5.50 23.28
N PRO A 425 -16.57 -5.71 23.75
CA PRO A 425 -17.74 -4.93 23.32
C PRO A 425 -17.71 -3.46 23.76
N GLN A 426 -16.88 -3.13 24.74
CA GLN A 426 -16.66 -1.78 25.25
C GLN A 426 -15.54 -1.02 24.51
N ALA A 427 -14.73 -1.69 23.67
CA ALA A 427 -13.54 -1.12 23.05
C ALA A 427 -13.47 -1.32 21.54
N HIS A 428 -13.87 -2.48 21.02
CA HIS A 428 -13.85 -2.78 19.60
C HIS A 428 -15.06 -2.16 18.94
N PHE A 429 -14.88 -1.50 17.79
CA PHE A 429 -16.02 -0.99 17.06
C PHE A 429 -15.97 -1.08 15.54
N PHE A 430 -14.83 -1.42 14.94
CA PHE A 430 -14.72 -1.70 13.51
C PHE A 430 -13.68 -2.78 13.23
N THR A 431 -13.95 -3.66 12.28
CA THR A 431 -12.91 -4.44 11.60
C THR A 431 -13.23 -4.63 10.12
N GLN A 432 -12.18 -4.71 9.30
CA GLN A 432 -12.26 -5.14 7.91
C GLN A 432 -10.96 -5.85 7.52
N PRO A 433 -11.02 -7.04 6.92
CA PRO A 433 -9.80 -7.72 6.47
C PRO A 433 -9.36 -7.19 5.11
N LYS A 434 -8.04 -7.16 4.84
CA LYS A 434 -7.51 -6.95 3.49
C LYS A 434 -8.02 -8.02 2.54
N TYR A 435 -8.02 -9.28 2.95
CA TYR A 435 -8.63 -10.37 2.18
C TYR A 435 -9.74 -11.05 2.98
N ASP A 436 -10.99 -11.05 2.51
CA ASP A 436 -12.05 -11.82 3.16
C ASP A 436 -11.99 -13.29 2.72
N LEU A 437 -11.27 -14.09 3.49
CA LEU A 437 -11.08 -15.52 3.27
C LEU A 437 -12.00 -16.38 4.15
N SER A 438 -12.89 -15.75 4.93
CA SER A 438 -13.62 -16.44 6.00
C SER A 438 -14.60 -17.50 5.49
N HIS A 439 -15.07 -17.34 4.25
CA HIS A 439 -16.04 -18.22 3.59
C HIS A 439 -15.41 -19.40 2.83
N LEU A 440 -14.08 -19.47 2.74
CA LEU A 440 -13.37 -20.52 2.01
C LEU A 440 -13.20 -21.75 2.91
N GLU A 441 -13.81 -22.86 2.53
CA GLU A 441 -13.81 -24.11 3.31
C GLU A 441 -12.54 -24.93 3.09
N GLU A 442 -11.87 -24.72 1.95
CA GLU A 442 -10.64 -25.41 1.56
C GLU A 442 -9.40 -24.93 2.33
N LEU A 443 -9.44 -23.72 2.90
CA LEU A 443 -8.35 -23.16 3.68
C LEU A 443 -8.46 -23.59 5.14
N SER A 444 -7.32 -23.93 5.74
CA SER A 444 -7.19 -24.05 7.18
C SER A 444 -7.44 -22.71 7.87
N ASP A 445 -7.79 -22.75 9.16
CA ASP A 445 -8.04 -21.53 9.93
C ASP A 445 -6.81 -20.60 9.95
N ARG A 446 -5.59 -21.17 9.96
CA ARG A 446 -4.32 -20.42 9.88
C ARG A 446 -4.13 -19.71 8.54
N GLU A 447 -4.45 -20.37 7.43
CA GLU A 447 -4.30 -19.80 6.09
C GLU A 447 -5.24 -18.60 5.86
N LYS A 448 -6.35 -18.52 6.60
CA LYS A 448 -7.32 -17.41 6.50
C LYS A 448 -6.81 -16.09 7.07
N TYR A 449 -5.98 -16.14 8.12
CA TYR A 449 -5.47 -14.92 8.75
C TYR A 449 -3.97 -14.68 8.52
N ARG A 450 -3.12 -15.72 8.39
CA ARG A 450 -1.68 -15.53 8.14
C ARG A 450 -1.43 -14.92 6.75
N GLY A 451 -0.56 -13.92 6.68
CA GLY A 451 -0.31 -13.11 5.49
C GLY A 451 -1.46 -12.16 5.14
N ASN A 452 -2.40 -11.92 6.07
CA ASN A 452 -3.54 -11.03 5.89
C ASN A 452 -3.43 -9.84 6.86
N THR A 453 -4.07 -8.73 6.52
CA THR A 453 -4.12 -7.52 7.37
C THR A 453 -5.55 -7.33 7.86
N SER A 454 -5.75 -7.12 9.16
CA SER A 454 -7.00 -6.64 9.73
C SER A 454 -6.90 -5.15 9.97
N TRP A 455 -7.70 -4.34 9.28
CA TRP A 455 -7.87 -2.93 9.67
C TRP A 455 -8.90 -2.85 10.78
N VAL A 456 -8.53 -2.27 11.92
CA VAL A 456 -9.40 -2.17 13.10
C VAL A 456 -9.44 -0.73 13.61
N ASP A 457 -10.62 -0.33 14.08
CA ASP A 457 -10.75 0.87 14.90
C ASP A 457 -11.25 0.43 16.29
N GLU A 458 -10.50 0.81 17.32
CA GLU A 458 -10.72 0.37 18.69
C GLU A 458 -10.17 1.34 19.73
N TYR A 459 -10.68 1.24 20.96
CA TYR A 459 -10.10 1.93 22.10
C TYR A 459 -9.04 1.08 22.77
N ILE A 460 -7.82 1.62 22.86
CA ILE A 460 -6.78 1.09 23.76
C ILE A 460 -6.70 2.04 24.96
N GLY A 461 -7.37 1.68 26.04
CA GLY A 461 -7.63 2.58 27.15
C GLY A 461 -8.41 3.82 26.68
N PRO A 462 -7.95 5.06 26.95
CA PRO A 462 -8.64 6.28 26.51
C PRO A 462 -8.37 6.66 25.05
N PHE A 463 -7.51 5.92 24.33
CA PHE A 463 -7.03 6.30 23.01
C PHE A 463 -7.83 5.58 21.92
N PRO A 464 -8.60 6.30 21.09
CA PRO A 464 -9.11 5.71 19.86
C PRO A 464 -7.94 5.49 18.90
N SER A 465 -7.77 4.25 18.48
CA SER A 465 -6.67 3.77 17.66
C SER A 465 -7.20 3.22 16.34
N ARG A 466 -6.47 3.50 15.27
CA ARG A 466 -6.73 2.99 13.92
C ARG A 466 -5.54 2.19 13.46
N LEU A 467 -5.69 0.87 13.45
CA LEU A 467 -4.55 -0.05 13.32
C LEU A 467 -4.72 -0.95 12.09
N GLY A 468 -3.64 -1.15 11.36
CA GLY A 468 -3.49 -2.28 10.45
C GLY A 468 -2.73 -3.38 11.17
N ILE A 469 -3.37 -4.52 11.43
CA ILE A 469 -2.75 -5.67 12.11
C ILE A 469 -2.45 -6.72 11.05
N THR A 470 -1.20 -6.82 10.61
CA THR A 470 -0.77 -7.80 9.61
C THR A 470 -0.24 -9.04 10.31
N PHE A 471 -0.82 -10.21 10.03
CA PHE A 471 -0.40 -11.47 10.67
C PHE A 471 0.67 -12.18 9.85
N HIS A 472 1.67 -12.73 10.52
CA HIS A 472 2.86 -13.31 9.92
C HIS A 472 3.04 -14.77 10.34
N ASP A 473 3.95 -15.49 9.66
CA ASP A 473 4.35 -16.81 10.11
C ASP A 473 5.29 -16.68 11.34
N PRO A 474 5.01 -17.31 12.48
CA PRO A 474 5.90 -17.28 13.65
C PRO A 474 7.33 -17.78 13.37
N ALA A 475 7.53 -18.58 12.32
CA ALA A 475 8.87 -19.00 11.89
C ALA A 475 9.76 -17.80 11.50
N GLU A 476 9.17 -16.68 11.05
CA GLU A 476 9.89 -15.43 10.72
C GLU A 476 10.65 -14.84 11.91
N ILE A 477 10.16 -15.11 13.14
CA ILE A 477 10.79 -14.65 14.40
C ILE A 477 11.44 -15.80 15.17
N GLY A 478 11.73 -16.92 14.49
CA GLY A 478 12.44 -18.06 15.08
C GLY A 478 11.58 -18.98 15.96
N LEU A 479 10.24 -18.91 15.85
CA LEU A 479 9.31 -19.80 16.54
C LEU A 479 8.71 -20.82 15.56
N THR A 480 9.50 -21.84 15.22
CA THR A 480 9.07 -22.86 14.23
C THR A 480 8.11 -23.90 14.83
N GLU A 481 7.24 -24.51 14.02
CA GLU A 481 6.28 -25.53 14.49
C GLU A 481 6.94 -26.69 15.27
N PRO A 482 8.10 -27.25 14.85
CA PRO A 482 8.78 -28.29 15.63
C PRO A 482 9.22 -27.84 17.03
N GLN A 483 9.67 -26.58 17.16
CA GLN A 483 10.05 -26.01 18.45
C GLN A 483 8.83 -25.80 19.34
N LEU A 484 7.75 -25.27 18.77
CA LEU A 484 6.48 -25.08 19.48
C LEU A 484 5.95 -26.40 20.01
N GLU A 485 5.85 -27.42 19.17
CA GLU A 485 5.33 -28.73 19.55
C GLU A 485 6.19 -29.37 20.65
N SER A 486 7.51 -29.29 20.52
CA SER A 486 8.45 -29.82 21.54
C SER A 486 8.33 -29.10 22.89
N ALA A 487 7.95 -27.82 22.89
CA ALA A 487 7.75 -26.99 24.08
C ALA A 487 6.30 -27.03 24.61
N GLY A 488 5.40 -27.81 23.98
CA GLY A 488 4.00 -27.92 24.40
C GLY A 488 3.10 -26.75 23.95
N TYR A 489 3.51 -25.98 22.95
CA TYR A 489 2.73 -24.90 22.35
C TYR A 489 1.91 -25.39 21.17
N GLY A 490 0.64 -24.97 21.12
CA GLY A 490 -0.26 -25.38 20.03
C GLY A 490 -0.28 -24.40 18.85
N THR A 491 -0.16 -23.10 19.12
CA THR A 491 -0.07 -22.06 18.10
C THR A 491 0.62 -20.81 18.65
N VAL A 492 1.05 -19.93 17.74
CA VAL A 492 1.49 -18.57 18.02
C VAL A 492 0.79 -17.65 17.02
N ILE A 493 0.13 -16.61 17.53
CA ILE A 493 -0.37 -15.52 16.69
C ILE A 493 0.70 -14.42 16.72
N TYR A 494 1.41 -14.27 15.61
CA TYR A 494 2.41 -13.23 15.42
C TYR A 494 1.86 -12.19 14.45
N ALA A 495 1.92 -10.92 14.82
CA ALA A 495 1.49 -9.82 13.96
C ALA A 495 2.38 -8.58 14.10
N VAL A 496 2.42 -7.79 13.04
CA VAL A 496 2.99 -6.44 13.01
C VAL A 496 1.83 -5.46 12.92
N THR A 497 1.83 -4.48 13.82
CA THR A 497 0.82 -3.42 13.85
C THR A 497 1.35 -2.19 13.15
N THR A 498 0.51 -1.56 12.33
CA THR A 498 0.78 -0.28 11.68
C THR A 498 -0.35 0.71 11.99
N ASP A 499 -0.10 1.99 11.79
CA ASP A 499 -1.19 2.94 11.61
C ASP A 499 -1.94 2.61 10.31
N SER A 500 -3.26 2.45 10.37
CA SER A 500 -4.04 2.12 9.17
C SER A 500 -4.14 3.27 8.15
N ASP A 501 -3.95 4.52 8.60
CA ASP A 501 -4.11 5.70 7.75
C ASP A 501 -2.80 6.05 7.02
N HIS A 502 -1.64 5.70 7.61
CA HIS A 502 -0.31 6.06 7.10
C HIS A 502 0.64 4.88 6.87
N GLY A 503 0.31 3.67 7.33
CA GLY A 503 1.12 2.46 7.13
C GLY A 503 2.39 2.39 7.97
N ASN A 504 2.63 3.34 8.87
CA ASN A 504 3.80 3.35 9.74
C ASN A 504 3.75 2.20 10.76
N GLU A 505 4.81 1.41 10.86
CA GLU A 505 4.93 0.35 11.87
C GLU A 505 4.92 0.92 13.29
N LEU A 506 4.17 0.27 14.19
CA LEU A 506 3.94 0.71 15.56
C LEU A 506 4.49 -0.28 16.59
N SER A 507 4.26 -1.59 16.41
CA SER A 507 4.72 -2.63 17.35
C SER A 507 4.60 -4.04 16.78
N HIS A 508 5.31 -4.99 17.40
CA HIS A 508 5.11 -6.42 17.19
C HIS A 508 4.24 -7.02 18.29
N LEU A 509 3.32 -7.90 17.91
CA LEU A 509 2.40 -8.64 18.76
C LEU A 509 2.73 -10.13 18.70
N VAL A 510 2.92 -10.78 19.84
CA VAL A 510 3.11 -12.23 19.93
C VAL A 510 2.17 -12.80 20.98
N HIS A 511 1.18 -13.59 20.56
CA HIS A 511 0.35 -14.41 21.47
C HIS A 511 0.77 -15.87 21.38
N ALA A 512 1.60 -16.33 22.32
CA ALA A 512 2.05 -17.71 22.36
C ALA A 512 1.09 -18.57 23.20
N VAL A 513 0.47 -19.57 22.59
CA VAL A 513 -0.56 -20.41 23.21
C VAL A 513 0.03 -21.74 23.67
N ARG A 514 0.22 -21.89 24.98
CA ARG A 514 0.76 -23.09 25.62
C ARG A 514 -0.36 -24.01 26.10
N ARG A 515 -0.25 -25.31 25.83
CA ARG A 515 -1.23 -26.31 26.30
C ARG A 515 -1.08 -26.52 27.81
N THR A 516 -2.19 -26.69 28.50
CA THR A 516 -2.25 -27.01 29.93
C THR A 516 -3.18 -28.20 30.16
N GLU A 517 -3.19 -28.78 31.37
CA GLU A 517 -4.07 -29.92 31.68
C GLU A 517 -5.56 -29.62 31.50
N ASN A 518 -5.97 -28.35 31.67
CA ASN A 518 -7.36 -27.93 31.66
C ASN A 518 -7.73 -27.04 30.46
N GLY A 519 -6.88 -26.98 29.43
CA GLY A 519 -7.09 -26.14 28.24
C GLY A 519 -5.78 -25.58 27.71
N CYS A 520 -5.68 -24.26 27.63
CA CYS A 520 -4.43 -23.57 27.31
C CYS A 520 -4.24 -22.30 28.16
N GLU A 521 -3.08 -21.69 28.03
CA GLU A 521 -2.80 -20.33 28.48
C GLU A 521 -2.18 -19.54 27.33
N MET A 522 -2.43 -18.24 27.31
CA MET A 522 -1.88 -17.34 26.31
C MET A 522 -0.88 -16.40 26.98
N ARG A 523 0.36 -16.45 26.49
CA ARG A 523 1.49 -15.62 26.92
C ARG A 523 1.73 -14.54 25.86
N SER A 524 1.11 -13.39 26.06
CA SER A 524 1.14 -12.26 25.14
C SER A 524 2.37 -11.38 25.37
N ARG A 525 2.99 -10.91 24.28
CA ARG A 525 4.06 -9.90 24.28
C ARG A 525 3.72 -8.84 23.24
N PHE A 526 3.66 -7.58 23.68
CA PHE A 526 3.67 -6.42 22.81
C PHE A 526 5.06 -5.80 22.89
N ILE A 527 5.75 -5.76 21.77
CA ILE A 527 7.14 -5.31 21.65
C ILE A 527 7.09 -3.98 20.90
N LEU A 528 7.25 -2.89 21.62
CA LEU A 528 7.18 -1.52 21.11
C LEU A 528 8.60 -0.96 20.91
N PRO A 529 8.82 -0.11 19.89
CA PRO A 529 10.15 0.37 19.51
C PRO A 529 10.79 1.28 20.57
N ALA A 530 12.08 1.55 20.38
CA ALA A 530 12.81 2.48 21.23
C ALA A 530 12.16 3.88 21.20
N GLY A 531 12.03 4.50 22.37
CA GLY A 531 11.40 5.82 22.51
C GLY A 531 9.88 5.81 22.70
N THR A 532 9.23 4.63 22.71
CA THR A 532 7.81 4.53 23.07
C THR A 532 7.56 5.10 24.48
N PRO A 533 6.58 6.02 24.65
CA PRO A 533 6.24 6.54 25.97
C PRO A 533 5.71 5.46 26.91
N GLU A 534 6.22 5.44 28.14
CA GLU A 534 5.86 4.42 29.15
C GLU A 534 4.36 4.38 29.47
N PHE A 535 3.65 5.50 29.32
CA PHE A 535 2.20 5.59 29.59
C PHE A 535 1.35 4.73 28.66
N ILE A 536 1.91 4.22 27.55
CA ILE A 536 1.24 3.31 26.62
C ILE A 536 1.11 1.89 27.22
N GLY A 537 2.02 1.50 28.12
CA GLY A 537 2.05 0.15 28.67
C GLY A 537 0.79 -0.26 29.44
N PRO A 538 0.34 0.51 30.44
CA PRO A 538 -0.84 0.17 31.23
C PRO A 538 -2.15 -0.03 30.43
N PRO A 539 -2.58 0.88 29.54
CA PRO A 539 -3.82 0.68 28.79
C PRO A 539 -3.75 -0.53 27.84
N LEU A 540 -2.56 -0.86 27.30
CA LEU A 540 -2.38 -2.03 26.46
C LEU A 540 -2.46 -3.34 27.27
N LEU A 541 -1.92 -3.34 28.49
CA LEU A 541 -2.02 -4.46 29.42
C LEU A 541 -3.48 -4.75 29.78
N ASP A 542 -4.24 -3.71 30.14
CA ASP A 542 -5.67 -3.81 30.42
C ASP A 542 -6.44 -4.36 29.22
N HIS A 543 -6.30 -3.70 28.06
CA HIS A 543 -6.98 -4.08 26.84
C HIS A 543 -6.77 -5.55 26.50
N CYS A 544 -5.51 -6.00 26.45
CA CYS A 544 -5.17 -7.39 26.15
C CYS A 544 -5.70 -8.38 27.20
N TRP A 545 -5.57 -8.05 28.49
CA TRP A 545 -6.06 -8.96 29.53
C TRP A 545 -7.59 -9.12 29.46
N THR A 546 -8.30 -8.01 29.27
CA THR A 546 -9.76 -7.93 29.26
C THR A 546 -10.33 -8.66 28.05
N GLU A 547 -9.85 -8.39 26.83
CA GLU A 547 -10.36 -9.03 25.61
C GLU A 547 -10.11 -10.55 25.62
N MET A 548 -8.89 -10.98 26.00
CA MET A 548 -8.51 -12.40 25.95
C MET A 548 -9.27 -13.20 26.99
N THR A 549 -9.44 -12.65 28.19
CA THR A 549 -10.22 -13.29 29.26
C THR A 549 -11.71 -13.32 28.93
N HIS A 550 -12.24 -12.25 28.31
CA HIS A 550 -13.64 -12.23 27.88
C HIS A 550 -13.90 -13.29 26.81
N LEU A 551 -13.06 -13.37 25.79
CA LEU A 551 -13.17 -14.38 24.72
C LEU A 551 -13.04 -15.81 25.25
N ALA A 552 -12.08 -16.07 26.14
CA ALA A 552 -11.90 -17.38 26.77
C ALA A 552 -13.16 -17.89 27.48
N SER A 553 -14.01 -16.98 28.00
CA SER A 553 -15.22 -17.33 28.73
C SER A 553 -16.31 -17.98 27.87
N PHE A 554 -16.31 -17.74 26.55
CA PHE A 554 -17.35 -18.24 25.64
C PHE A 554 -16.82 -18.95 24.40
N LEU A 555 -15.54 -18.85 24.07
CA LEU A 555 -14.95 -19.43 22.85
C LEU A 555 -15.29 -20.92 22.66
N PRO A 556 -15.20 -21.82 23.68
CA PRO A 556 -15.54 -23.23 23.48
C PRO A 556 -17.03 -23.46 23.17
N ARG A 557 -17.92 -22.59 23.63
CA ARG A 557 -19.35 -22.68 23.28
C ARG A 557 -19.59 -22.15 21.87
N LEU A 558 -18.99 -21.01 21.54
CA LEU A 558 -19.11 -20.38 20.24
C LEU A 558 -18.55 -21.28 19.14
N TYR A 559 -17.34 -21.84 19.33
CA TYR A 559 -16.70 -22.76 18.41
C TYR A 559 -17.61 -23.94 18.06
N ARG A 560 -18.16 -24.62 19.07
CA ARG A 560 -19.10 -25.74 18.86
C ARG A 560 -20.38 -25.29 18.16
N ARG A 561 -20.91 -24.11 18.51
CA ARG A 561 -22.14 -23.57 17.93
C ARG A 561 -22.00 -23.24 16.44
N VAL A 562 -20.84 -22.76 16.01
CA VAL A 562 -20.58 -22.35 14.62
C VAL A 562 -20.07 -23.52 13.77
N THR A 563 -19.16 -24.33 14.30
CA THR A 563 -18.50 -25.41 13.53
C THR A 563 -19.21 -26.76 13.64
N GLY A 564 -20.05 -26.95 14.67
CA GLY A 564 -20.68 -28.24 14.98
C GLY A 564 -19.74 -29.30 15.55
N LYS A 565 -18.45 -28.97 15.75
CA LYS A 565 -17.43 -29.85 16.32
C LYS A 565 -17.49 -29.90 17.84
#